data_AF-A0A2B6RSY2-F1
#
_entry.id   AF-A0A2B6RSY2-F1
#
_cell.length_a   1.000
_cell.length_b   1.000
_cell.length_c   1.000
_cell.angle_alpha   90.00
_cell.angle_beta   90.00
_cell.angle_gamma   90.00
#
_symmetry.space_group_name_H-M   'P 1'
#
loop_
_entity.id
_entity.type
_entity.pdbx_description
1 polymer ?
#
loop_
_entity_poly.entity_id
_entity_poly.type
_entity_poly.pdbx_seq_one_letter_code
_entity_poly.pdbx_strand_id
1 'polypeptide(L)'
;MMIKKAYKFRIYPNQAQAILINKTIGCSRFVFNYFLSLWNHAYKETGKGLTYGTCSAKLPAMKKEFVWLKEVDSIAIQSSVRNLADAYTRFFKKQNSAPRFKSKKNHLQSYITKQTNENIAVVGNKIKLPK
;
A
#
# COMPACT_ATOMS: atom_id res chain seq x y z
N MET A 1 20.24 4.54 23.70
CA MET A 1 20.21 4.21 22.25
C MET A 1 19.03 3.28 21.99
N MET A 2 18.06 3.67 21.15
CA MET A 2 16.89 2.83 20.84
C MET A 2 17.29 1.79 19.78
N ILE A 3 17.39 0.51 20.16
CA ILE A 3 17.72 -0.57 19.24
C ILE A 3 16.48 -0.86 18.37
N LYS A 4 16.59 -0.65 17.05
CA LYS A 4 15.54 -1.05 16.10
C LYS A 4 15.67 -2.54 15.80
N LYS A 5 14.61 -3.30 16.05
CA LYS A 5 14.53 -4.73 15.73
C LYS A 5 13.53 -4.96 14.60
N ALA A 6 13.86 -5.89 13.71
CA ALA A 6 12.97 -6.37 12.67
C ALA A 6 12.81 -7.89 12.83
N TYR A 7 11.58 -8.38 12.67
CA TYR A 7 11.27 -9.80 12.75
C TYR A 7 10.58 -10.25 11.47
N LYS A 8 10.91 -11.46 11.03
CA LYS A 8 10.33 -12.09 9.84
C LYS A 8 9.72 -13.42 10.25
N PHE A 9 8.43 -13.58 9.98
CA PHE A 9 7.68 -14.78 10.32
C PHE A 9 7.05 -15.38 9.07
N ARG A 10 6.95 -16.72 9.04
CA ARG A 10 6.08 -17.43 8.12
C ARG A 10 4.73 -17.66 8.81
N ILE A 11 3.66 -17.27 8.13
CA ILE A 11 2.29 -17.51 8.60
C ILE A 11 1.65 -18.66 7.81
N TYR A 12 0.66 -19.32 8.42
CA TYR A 12 -0.13 -20.38 7.82
C TYR A 12 -1.61 -19.97 7.86
N PRO A 13 -2.08 -19.14 6.90
CA PRO A 13 -3.45 -18.67 6.90
C PRO A 13 -4.41 -19.80 6.54
N ASN A 14 -5.60 -19.80 7.13
CA ASN A 14 -6.72 -20.59 6.63
C ASN A 14 -7.25 -19.99 5.31
N GLN A 15 -8.21 -20.68 4.67
CA GLN A 15 -8.78 -20.27 3.38
C GLN A 15 -9.29 -18.82 3.40
N ALA A 16 -10.07 -18.44 4.42
CA ALA A 16 -10.66 -17.10 4.52
C ALA A 16 -9.59 -16.01 4.70
N GLN A 17 -8.57 -16.29 5.53
CA GLN A 17 -7.43 -15.39 5.74
C GLN A 17 -6.59 -15.24 4.45
N ALA A 18 -6.35 -16.33 3.73
CA ALA A 18 -5.62 -16.30 2.46
C ALA A 18 -6.37 -15.48 1.41
N ILE A 19 -7.69 -15.62 1.33
CA ILE A 19 -8.54 -14.80 0.45
C ILE A 19 -8.40 -13.31 0.82
N LEU A 20 -8.50 -12.97 2.11
CA LEU A 20 -8.39 -11.59 2.57
C LEU A 20 -7.02 -10.99 2.25
N ILE A 21 -5.93 -11.70 2.55
CA ILE A 21 -4.55 -11.28 2.22
C ILE A 21 -4.41 -11.01 0.72
N ASN A 22 -4.92 -11.90 -0.12
CA ASN A 22 -4.86 -11.73 -1.58
C ASN A 22 -5.71 -10.55 -2.06
N LYS A 23 -6.89 -10.32 -1.46
CA LYS A 23 -7.70 -9.12 -1.71
C LYS A 23 -6.93 -7.86 -1.33
N THR A 24 -6.30 -7.83 -0.15
CA THR A 24 -5.53 -6.67 0.35
C THR A 24 -4.34 -6.36 -0.56
N ILE A 25 -3.62 -7.38 -1.02
CA ILE A 25 -2.57 -7.25 -2.04
C ILE A 25 -3.14 -6.68 -3.34
N GLY A 26 -4.25 -7.22 -3.84
CA GLY A 26 -4.91 -6.77 -5.06
C GLY A 26 -5.34 -5.31 -5.00
N CYS A 27 -5.98 -4.91 -3.90
CA CYS A 27 -6.39 -3.54 -3.62
C CYS A 27 -5.20 -2.59 -3.56
N SER A 28 -4.15 -2.99 -2.84
CA SER A 28 -2.91 -2.21 -2.72
C SER A 28 -2.25 -1.98 -4.08
N ARG A 29 -2.22 -3.01 -4.93
CA ARG A 29 -1.71 -2.92 -6.30
C ARG A 29 -2.56 -1.99 -7.16
N PHE A 30 -3.88 -2.14 -7.13
CA PHE A 30 -4.80 -1.30 -7.90
C PHE A 30 -4.64 0.17 -7.52
N VAL A 31 -4.71 0.49 -6.24
CA VAL A 31 -4.58 1.86 -5.72
C VAL A 31 -3.24 2.47 -6.13
N PHE A 32 -2.15 1.72 -5.96
CA PHE A 32 -0.82 2.18 -6.40
C PHE A 32 -0.80 2.52 -7.89
N ASN A 33 -1.29 1.61 -8.74
CA ASN A 33 -1.28 1.80 -10.19
C ASN A 33 -2.21 2.94 -10.65
N TYR A 34 -3.38 3.06 -10.03
CA TYR A 34 -4.33 4.13 -10.31
C TYR A 34 -3.70 5.51 -10.05
N PHE A 35 -3.10 5.70 -8.87
CA PHE A 35 -2.44 6.97 -8.57
C PHE A 35 -1.16 7.17 -9.35
N LEU A 36 -0.41 6.12 -9.71
CA LEU A 36 0.74 6.24 -10.59
C LEU A 36 0.33 6.77 -11.97
N SER A 37 -0.79 6.31 -12.51
CA SER A 37 -1.34 6.83 -13.77
C SER A 37 -1.64 8.33 -13.68
N LEU A 38 -2.37 8.75 -12.64
CA LEU A 38 -2.70 10.16 -12.41
C LEU A 38 -1.44 11.01 -12.22
N TRP A 39 -0.45 10.49 -11.50
CA TRP A 39 0.80 11.18 -11.25
C TRP A 39 1.62 11.36 -12.53
N ASN A 40 1.72 10.31 -13.35
CA ASN A 40 2.39 10.38 -14.65
C ASN A 40 1.71 11.40 -15.58
N HIS A 41 0.39 11.46 -15.59
CA HIS A 41 -0.37 12.46 -16.35
C HIS A 41 -0.05 13.88 -15.89
N ALA A 42 -0.20 14.16 -14.59
CA ALA A 42 0.08 15.47 -14.02
C ALA A 42 1.54 15.91 -14.26
N TYR A 43 2.49 14.98 -14.14
CA TYR A 43 3.90 15.24 -14.39
C TYR A 43 4.18 15.56 -15.86
N LYS A 44 3.53 14.86 -16.80
CA LYS A 44 3.66 15.12 -18.24
C LYS A 44 3.10 16.49 -18.63
N GLU A 45 1.98 16.91 -18.04
CA GLU A 45 1.33 18.18 -18.38
C GLU A 45 1.99 19.40 -17.74
N THR A 46 2.40 19.28 -16.47
CA THR A 46 2.80 20.45 -15.67
C THR A 46 4.30 20.46 -15.32
N GLY A 47 5.02 19.38 -15.60
CA GLY A 47 6.37 19.15 -15.10
C GLY A 47 6.44 18.91 -13.58
N LYS A 48 5.29 18.94 -12.88
CA LYS A 48 5.18 18.75 -11.43
C LYS A 48 4.39 17.49 -11.12
N GLY A 49 4.88 16.75 -10.12
CA GLY A 49 4.18 15.58 -9.61
C GLY A 49 2.98 15.93 -8.73
N LEU A 50 2.23 14.91 -8.33
CA LEU A 50 1.24 15.04 -7.26
C LEU A 50 1.90 15.02 -5.87
N THR A 51 1.10 15.17 -4.82
CA THR A 51 1.54 14.98 -3.43
C THR A 51 0.76 13.85 -2.77
N TYR A 52 1.31 13.30 -1.69
CA TYR A 52 0.58 12.34 -0.86
C TYR A 52 -0.79 12.90 -0.43
N GLY A 53 -0.84 14.16 0.03
CA GLY A 53 -2.07 14.79 0.49
C GLY A 53 -3.16 14.85 -0.59
N THR A 54 -2.79 15.27 -1.80
CA THR A 54 -3.70 15.31 -2.96
C THR A 54 -4.22 13.93 -3.32
N CYS A 55 -3.36 12.91 -3.33
CA CYS A 55 -3.77 11.54 -3.63
C CYS A 55 -4.63 10.93 -2.50
N SER A 56 -4.24 11.11 -1.24
CA SER A 56 -4.99 10.57 -0.10
C SER A 56 -6.37 11.18 0.05
N ALA A 57 -6.53 12.48 -0.27
CA ALA A 57 -7.82 13.16 -0.26
C ALA A 57 -8.82 12.58 -1.28
N LYS A 58 -8.34 11.90 -2.34
CA LYS A 58 -9.19 11.23 -3.33
C LYS A 58 -9.64 9.83 -2.90
N LEU A 59 -8.99 9.22 -1.90
CA LEU A 59 -9.33 7.86 -1.43
C LEU A 59 -10.78 7.71 -0.95
N PRO A 60 -11.40 8.66 -0.21
CA PRO A 60 -12.80 8.53 0.18
C PRO A 60 -13.75 8.42 -1.00
N ALA A 61 -13.57 9.25 -2.04
CA ALA A 61 -14.37 9.18 -3.27
C ALA A 61 -14.14 7.85 -4.01
N MET A 62 -12.88 7.46 -4.16
CA MET A 62 -12.49 6.18 -4.77
C MET A 62 -13.12 4.97 -4.06
N LYS A 63 -13.24 4.99 -2.73
CA LYS A 63 -13.91 3.93 -1.97
C LYS A 63 -15.43 3.94 -2.10
N LYS A 64 -16.04 5.06 -2.50
CA LYS A 64 -17.48 5.12 -2.82
C LYS A 64 -17.75 4.47 -4.18
N GLU A 65 -16.87 4.73 -5.15
CA GLU A 65 -16.94 4.16 -6.50
C GLU A 65 -16.57 2.66 -6.51
N PHE A 66 -15.41 2.32 -5.95
CA PHE A 66 -14.90 0.95 -5.86
C PHE A 66 -15.16 0.37 -4.47
N VAL A 67 -16.39 -0.09 -4.25
CA VAL A 67 -16.87 -0.56 -2.92
C VAL A 67 -16.02 -1.69 -2.33
N TRP A 68 -15.41 -2.53 -3.17
CA TRP A 68 -14.52 -3.62 -2.76
C TRP A 68 -13.23 -3.12 -2.07
N LEU A 69 -12.85 -1.85 -2.24
CA LEU A 69 -11.77 -1.21 -1.46
C LEU A 69 -12.12 -1.03 0.02
N LYS A 70 -13.39 -1.20 0.42
CA LYS A 70 -13.82 -1.18 1.83
C LYS A 70 -13.73 -2.56 2.48
N GLU A 71 -13.50 -3.61 1.71
CA GLU A 71 -13.40 -4.99 2.24
C GLU A 71 -12.08 -5.24 2.99
N VAL A 72 -11.05 -4.46 2.68
CA VAL A 72 -9.67 -4.63 3.15
C VAL A 72 -9.21 -3.49 4.03
N ASP A 73 -8.05 -3.70 4.66
CA ASP A 73 -7.42 -2.73 5.55
C ASP A 73 -7.24 -1.36 4.91
N SER A 74 -7.91 -0.38 5.50
CA SER A 74 -7.80 1.01 5.09
C SER A 74 -6.37 1.54 5.19
N ILE A 75 -5.56 1.02 6.13
CA ILE A 75 -4.16 1.41 6.33
C ILE A 75 -3.30 0.85 5.20
N ALA A 76 -3.60 -0.35 4.68
CA ALA A 76 -2.92 -0.91 3.53
C ALA A 76 -3.15 -0.07 2.25
N ILE A 77 -4.37 0.40 2.05
CA ILE A 77 -4.73 1.31 0.94
C ILE A 77 -3.97 2.64 1.08
N GLN A 78 -4.00 3.27 2.25
CA GLN A 78 -3.29 4.53 2.49
C GLN A 78 -1.78 4.36 2.35
N SER A 79 -1.23 3.25 2.83
CA SER A 79 0.20 2.93 2.72
C SER A 79 0.63 2.74 1.28
N SER A 80 -0.25 2.23 0.40
CA SER A 80 0.03 2.12 -1.03
C SER A 80 0.23 3.49 -1.69
N VAL A 81 -0.60 4.48 -1.33
CA VAL A 81 -0.43 5.87 -1.78
C VAL A 81 0.84 6.49 -1.20
N ARG A 82 1.11 6.25 0.08
CA ARG A 82 2.32 6.75 0.75
C ARG A 82 3.60 6.20 0.11
N ASN A 83 3.62 4.91 -0.23
CA ASN A 83 4.74 4.28 -0.91
C ASN A 83 4.99 4.88 -2.29
N LEU A 84 3.93 5.22 -3.04
CA LEU A 84 4.06 5.91 -4.32
C LEU A 84 4.66 7.31 -4.14
N ALA A 85 4.16 8.08 -3.16
CA ALA A 85 4.67 9.41 -2.88
C ALA A 85 6.14 9.40 -2.43
N ASP A 86 6.54 8.44 -1.60
CA ASP A 86 7.94 8.22 -1.22
C ASP A 86 8.80 7.86 -2.44
N ALA A 87 8.31 6.98 -3.33
CA ALA A 87 9.02 6.61 -4.55
C ALA A 87 9.30 7.82 -5.46
N TYR A 88 8.31 8.69 -5.68
CA TYR A 88 8.52 9.95 -6.41
C TYR A 88 9.44 10.91 -5.67
N THR A 89 9.33 11.01 -4.35
CA THR A 89 10.24 11.84 -3.53
C THR A 89 11.69 11.42 -3.74
N ARG A 90 11.97 10.12 -3.71
CA ARG A 90 13.31 9.57 -3.98
C ARG A 90 13.75 9.78 -5.42
N PHE A 91 12.82 9.65 -6.38
CA PHE A 91 13.09 9.93 -7.79
C PHE A 91 13.53 11.39 -8.01
N PHE A 92 12.81 12.38 -7.45
CA PHE A 92 13.19 13.79 -7.55
C PHE A 92 14.50 14.12 -6.83
N LYS A 93 14.82 13.40 -5.76
CA LYS A 93 16.14 13.45 -5.08
C LYS A 93 17.25 12.72 -5.85
N LYS A 94 16.97 12.17 -7.03
CA LYS A 94 17.90 11.38 -7.86
C LYS A 94 18.47 10.14 -7.13
N GLN A 95 17.76 9.62 -6.13
CA GLN A 95 18.18 8.45 -5.37
C GLN A 95 17.74 7.13 -6.01
N ASN A 96 16.65 7.16 -6.78
CA ASN A 96 16.05 6.00 -7.45
C ASN A 96 15.51 6.40 -8.82
N SER A 97 15.27 5.40 -9.68
CA SER A 97 14.52 5.59 -10.93
C SER A 97 13.03 5.87 -10.69
N ALA A 98 12.34 6.35 -11.71
CA ALA A 98 10.90 6.62 -11.66
C ALA A 98 10.09 5.37 -11.25
N PRO A 99 9.01 5.53 -10.48
CA PRO A 99 8.16 4.42 -10.11
C PRO A 99 7.50 3.76 -11.33
N ARG A 100 7.33 2.44 -11.27
CA ARG A 100 6.74 1.64 -12.36
C ARG A 100 5.44 0.99 -11.91
N PHE A 101 4.57 0.70 -12.87
CA PHE A 101 3.33 -0.03 -12.62
C PHE A 101 3.63 -1.39 -12.00
N LYS A 102 2.88 -1.73 -10.95
CA LYS A 102 2.93 -3.04 -10.30
C LYS A 102 2.17 -4.07 -11.13
N SER A 103 2.81 -5.20 -11.42
CA SER A 103 2.21 -6.31 -12.17
C SER A 103 1.68 -7.41 -11.24
N LYS A 104 0.56 -8.04 -11.62
CA LYS A 104 0.06 -9.26 -10.96
C LYS A 104 0.96 -10.47 -11.20
N LYS A 105 1.74 -10.48 -12.30
CA LYS A 105 2.68 -11.55 -12.65
C LYS A 105 4.00 -11.49 -11.86
N ASN A 106 4.22 -10.44 -11.07
CA ASN A 106 5.41 -10.37 -10.22
C ASN A 106 5.34 -11.47 -9.16
N HIS A 107 6.41 -12.27 -9.04
CA HIS A 107 6.53 -13.34 -8.06
C HIS A 107 6.50 -12.81 -6.62
N LEU A 108 6.91 -11.56 -6.38
CA LEU A 108 6.77 -10.88 -5.10
C LEU A 108 5.55 -9.97 -5.11
N GLN A 109 4.52 -10.40 -4.38
CA GLN A 109 3.36 -9.58 -4.06
C GLN A 109 3.38 -9.23 -2.58
N SER A 110 3.10 -7.96 -2.24
CA SER A 110 3.12 -7.49 -0.86
C SER A 110 2.19 -6.30 -0.65
N TYR A 111 1.78 -6.14 0.60
CA TYR A 111 1.16 -4.92 1.11
C TYR A 111 1.87 -4.52 2.41
N ILE A 112 1.72 -3.24 2.79
CA ILE A 112 2.25 -2.72 4.04
C ILE A 112 1.07 -2.22 4.85
N THR A 113 0.95 -2.69 6.09
CA THR A 113 0.05 -2.12 7.09
C THR A 113 0.87 -1.62 8.29
N LYS A 114 0.22 -0.89 9.18
CA LYS A 114 0.83 -0.31 10.37
C LYS A 114 0.04 -0.72 11.59
N GLN A 115 0.76 -0.88 12.69
CA GLN A 115 0.12 -1.02 13.99
C GLN A 115 -0.57 0.31 14.32
N THR A 116 -1.84 0.21 14.70
CA THR A 116 -2.65 1.27 15.29
C THR A 116 -3.61 0.62 16.27
N ASN A 117 -3.75 1.14 17.49
CA ASN A 117 -4.73 0.67 18.47
C ASN A 117 -4.72 -0.87 18.64
N GLU A 118 -3.52 -1.47 18.72
CA GLU A 118 -3.33 -2.92 18.96
C GLU A 118 -3.97 -3.86 17.92
N ASN A 119 -4.16 -3.36 16.70
CA ASN A 119 -4.64 -4.16 15.57
C ASN A 119 -3.60 -5.19 15.07
N ILE A 120 -2.32 -5.01 15.39
CA ILE A 120 -1.23 -5.94 15.11
C ILE A 120 -0.59 -6.35 16.44
N ALA A 121 -0.58 -7.65 16.72
CA ALA A 121 -0.03 -8.21 17.94
C ALA A 121 0.43 -9.65 17.71
N VAL A 122 1.44 -10.09 18.47
CA VAL A 122 1.81 -11.50 18.58
C VAL A 122 1.06 -12.08 19.77
N VAL A 123 0.26 -13.11 19.54
CA VAL A 123 -0.57 -13.78 20.57
C VAL A 123 -0.18 -15.25 20.58
N GLY A 124 0.67 -15.62 21.53
CA GLY A 124 1.28 -16.96 21.58
C GLY A 124 2.06 -17.25 20.29
N ASN A 125 1.67 -18.30 19.58
CA ASN A 125 2.26 -18.70 18.30
C ASN A 125 1.55 -18.10 17.06
N LYS A 126 0.66 -17.13 17.23
CA LYS A 126 -0.11 -16.49 16.15
C LYS A 126 0.22 -15.01 16.05
N ILE A 127 0.04 -14.46 14.84
CA ILE A 127 0.07 -13.01 14.61
C ILE A 127 -1.32 -12.53 14.24
N LYS A 128 -1.82 -11.53 14.98
CA LYS A 128 -3.03 -10.79 14.65
C LYS A 128 -2.69 -9.76 13.58
N LEU A 129 -3.45 -9.74 12.50
CA LEU A 129 -3.34 -8.76 11.41
C LEU A 129 -4.67 -8.00 11.27
N PRO A 130 -4.65 -6.75 10.75
CA PRO A 130 -5.85 -5.99 10.49
C PRO A 130 -6.67 -6.65 9.37
N LYS A 131 -7.98 -6.35 9.36
CA LYS A 131 -8.91 -6.76 8.29
C LYS A 131 -8.57 -6.00 7.02
#